data_AF-A0AAQ1FND5-F1
#
_entry.id   AF-A0AAQ1FND5-F1
#
_cell.length_a   1.000
_cell.length_b   1.000
_cell.length_c   1.000
_cell.angle_alpha   90.00
_cell.angle_beta   90.00
_cell.angle_gamma   90.00
#
_symmetry.space_group_name_H-M   'P 1'
#
loop_
_entity.id
_entity.type
_entity.pdbx_description
1 polymer ?
#
loop_
_entity_poly.entity_id
_entity_poly.type
_entity_poly.pdbx_seq_one_letter_code
_entity_poly.pdbx_strand_id
1 'polypeptide(L)'
;MYKLSFFVPPSHVEVVKNAVFAAGGGRIGAYDQCAWQVLGQGQFRPLDGSQPFLGQTGQVEQVQEWKVELVVADELIRSVVMALKQSHPYETPAYEVWRLEDF
;
A
#
# COMPACT_ATOMS: atom_id res chain seq x y z
N MET A 1 -9.46 15.57 2.22
CA MET A 1 -9.45 14.12 1.91
C MET A 1 -8.05 13.72 1.46
N TYR A 2 -7.65 12.45 1.57
CA TYR A 2 -6.39 11.95 1.02
C TYR A 2 -6.61 10.84 -0.01
N LYS A 3 -5.72 10.74 -1.00
CA LYS A 3 -5.50 9.50 -1.77
C LYS A 3 -4.30 8.77 -1.16
N LEU A 4 -4.50 7.50 -0.81
CA LEU A 4 -3.44 6.57 -0.45
C LEU A 4 -3.18 5.64 -1.64
N SER A 5 -1.92 5.56 -2.05
CA SER A 5 -1.47 4.59 -3.05
C SER A 5 -0.35 3.73 -2.45
N PHE A 6 -0.36 2.41 -2.67
CA PHE A 6 0.67 1.49 -2.17
C PHE A 6 0.96 0.36 -3.15
N PHE A 7 2.12 -0.27 -2.99
CA PHE A 7 2.62 -1.33 -3.86
C PHE A 7 2.82 -2.62 -3.06
N VAL A 8 2.21 -3.72 -3.50
CA VAL A 8 2.16 -4.97 -2.73
C VAL A 8 2.24 -6.18 -3.66
N PRO A 9 2.94 -7.26 -3.28
CA PRO A 9 3.01 -8.47 -4.10
C PRO A 9 1.64 -9.18 -4.18
N PRO A 10 1.35 -9.93 -5.28
CA PRO A 10 0.10 -10.65 -5.46
C PRO A 10 -0.29 -11.56 -4.29
N SER A 11 0.68 -12.13 -3.57
CA SER A 11 0.43 -13.01 -2.42
C SER A 11 -0.23 -12.31 -1.22
N HIS A 12 -0.11 -10.97 -1.11
CA HIS A 12 -0.56 -10.22 0.07
C HIS A 12 -1.57 -9.10 -0.24
N VAL A 13 -1.91 -8.88 -1.52
CA VAL A 13 -2.77 -7.77 -1.92
C VAL A 13 -4.12 -7.75 -1.20
N GLU A 14 -4.78 -8.90 -1.05
CA GLU A 14 -6.07 -8.97 -0.36
C GLU A 14 -5.93 -8.79 1.15
N VAL A 15 -4.88 -9.36 1.76
CA VAL A 15 -4.61 -9.21 3.20
C VAL A 15 -4.40 -7.73 3.56
N VAL A 16 -3.59 -7.03 2.76
CA VAL A 16 -3.29 -5.61 2.98
C VAL A 16 -4.51 -4.73 2.71
N LYS A 17 -5.25 -4.96 1.62
CA LYS A 17 -6.50 -4.22 1.34
C LYS A 17 -7.50 -4.36 2.48
N ASN A 18 -7.73 -5.58 2.96
CA ASN A 18 -8.66 -5.83 4.05
C ASN A 18 -8.27 -5.09 5.34
N ALA A 19 -6.97 -5.04 5.68
CA ALA A 19 -6.49 -4.28 6.83
C ALA A 19 -6.70 -2.76 6.65
N VAL A 20 -6.41 -2.23 5.45
CA VAL A 20 -6.65 -0.82 5.11
C VAL A 20 -8.14 -0.46 5.17
N PHE A 21 -9.01 -1.33 4.65
CA PHE A 21 -10.47 -1.15 4.69
C PHE A 21 -11.02 -1.22 6.11
N ALA A 22 -10.54 -2.17 6.92
CA ALA A 22 -10.92 -2.27 8.33
C ALA A 22 -10.54 -1.02 9.13
N ALA A 23 -9.43 -0.36 8.78
CA ALA A 23 -9.01 0.91 9.35
C ALA A 23 -9.78 2.13 8.81
N GLY A 24 -10.67 1.93 7.84
CA GLY A 24 -11.56 2.95 7.28
C GLY A 24 -11.11 3.57 5.94
N GLY A 25 -10.07 3.04 5.31
CA GLY A 25 -9.72 3.40 3.93
C GLY A 25 -10.78 2.93 2.94
N GLY A 26 -10.94 3.65 1.83
CA GLY A 26 -11.84 3.25 0.74
C GLY A 26 -13.31 3.47 1.05
N ARG A 27 -13.65 4.34 2.01
CA ARG A 27 -15.04 4.75 2.27
C ARG A 27 -15.36 6.05 1.55
N ILE A 28 -16.42 6.05 0.75
CA ILE A 28 -16.95 7.23 0.03
C ILE A 28 -18.48 7.19 0.05
N GLY A 29 -19.11 8.16 0.70
CA GLY A 29 -20.57 8.21 0.81
C GLY A 29 -21.13 6.92 1.43
N ALA A 30 -21.99 6.22 0.69
CA ALA A 30 -22.61 4.96 1.11
C ALA A 30 -21.86 3.70 0.64
N TYR A 31 -20.62 3.84 0.16
CA TYR A 31 -19.78 2.74 -0.31
C TYR A 31 -18.55 2.57 0.57
N ASP A 32 -18.19 1.32 0.86
CA ASP A 32 -16.93 0.95 1.51
C ASP A 32 -16.10 0.03 0.61
N GLN A 33 -14.86 -0.26 1.04
CA GLN A 33 -13.91 -1.11 0.31
C GLN A 33 -13.62 -0.67 -1.13
N CYS A 34 -13.78 0.62 -1.42
CA CYS A 34 -13.50 1.20 -2.71
C CYS A 34 -11.98 1.28 -2.92
N ALA A 35 -11.49 0.63 -3.96
CA ALA A 35 -10.11 0.73 -4.42
C ALA A 35 -10.03 0.53 -5.93
N TRP A 36 -9.04 1.16 -6.55
CA TRP A 36 -8.59 0.82 -7.89
C TRP A 36 -7.24 0.11 -7.79
N GLN A 37 -6.98 -0.85 -8.67
CA GLN A 37 -5.69 -1.53 -8.70
C GLN A 37 -5.24 -1.89 -10.11
N VAL A 38 -3.93 -1.92 -10.31
CA VAL A 38 -3.29 -2.39 -11.55
C VAL A 38 -2.07 -3.23 -11.23
N LEU A 39 -1.87 -4.30 -11.98
CA LEU A 39 -0.69 -5.13 -11.90
C LEU A 39 0.42 -4.49 -12.72
N GLY A 40 1.57 -4.28 -12.09
CA GLY A 40 2.77 -3.73 -12.72
C GLY A 40 4.02 -4.50 -12.29
N GLN A 41 5.18 -3.90 -12.59
CA GLN A 41 6.49 -4.42 -12.22
C GLN A 41 7.18 -3.44 -11.26
N GLY A 42 7.46 -3.92 -10.06
CA GLY A 42 8.31 -3.23 -9.08
C GLY A 42 9.78 -3.60 -9.28
N GLN A 43 10.68 -2.72 -8.86
CA GLN A 43 12.11 -2.97 -8.83
C GLN A 43 12.74 -2.41 -7.56
N PHE A 44 13.58 -3.20 -6.92
CA PHE A 44 14.38 -2.76 -5.77
C PHE A 44 15.71 -3.50 -5.72
N ARG A 45 16.66 -2.99 -4.93
CA ARG A 45 17.91 -3.67 -4.63
C ARG A 45 18.12 -3.64 -3.11
N PRO A 46 18.00 -4.77 -2.40
CA PRO A 46 18.30 -4.82 -0.99
C PRO A 46 19.75 -4.41 -0.73
N LEU A 47 19.97 -3.57 0.27
CA LEU A 47 21.30 -3.13 0.69
C LEU A 47 21.71 -3.88 1.96
N ASP A 48 23.00 -3.80 2.32
CA ASP A 48 23.48 -4.36 3.58
C ASP A 48 22.67 -3.85 4.77
N GLY A 49 22.22 -4.77 5.62
CA GLY A 49 21.34 -4.48 6.76
C GLY A 49 19.83 -4.55 6.48
N SER A 50 19.41 -4.74 5.22
CA SER A 50 17.99 -4.98 4.89
C SER A 50 17.57 -6.40 5.28
N GLN A 51 16.33 -6.59 5.73
CA GLN A 51 15.70 -7.91 5.85
C GLN A 51 14.60 -8.07 4.79
N PRO A 52 14.98 -8.22 3.50
CA PRO A 52 14.01 -8.21 2.42
C PRO A 52 13.13 -9.45 2.50
N PHE A 53 11.83 -9.26 2.31
CA PHE A 53 10.88 -10.38 2.15
C PHE A 53 11.15 -11.18 0.87
N LEU A 54 11.69 -10.52 -0.18
CA LEU A 54 12.03 -11.12 -1.47
C LEU A 54 13.41 -10.64 -1.93
N GLY A 55 14.16 -11.54 -2.57
CA GLY A 55 15.39 -11.21 -3.27
C GLY A 55 16.68 -11.31 -2.48
N GLN A 56 17.79 -10.95 -3.11
CA GLN A 56 19.15 -11.12 -2.58
C GLN A 56 19.87 -9.77 -2.41
N THR A 57 20.64 -9.65 -1.32
CA THR A 57 21.45 -8.44 -1.03
C THR A 57 22.39 -8.11 -2.18
N GLY A 58 22.40 -6.85 -2.59
CA GLY A 58 23.25 -6.33 -3.65
C GLY A 58 22.77 -6.61 -5.09
N GLN A 59 21.70 -7.39 -5.27
CA GLN A 59 21.14 -7.71 -6.58
C GLN A 59 19.86 -6.91 -6.86
N VAL A 60 19.70 -6.47 -8.11
CA VAL A 60 18.46 -5.82 -8.55
C VAL A 60 17.41 -6.89 -8.76
N GLU A 61 16.30 -6.75 -8.06
CA GLU A 61 15.16 -7.63 -8.10
C GLU A 61 14.04 -6.97 -8.86
N GLN A 62 13.34 -7.75 -9.68
CA GLN A 62 12.14 -7.31 -10.38
C GLN A 62 11.00 -8.25 -10.06
N VAL A 63 9.90 -7.70 -9.57
CA VAL A 63 8.76 -8.50 -9.09
C VAL A 63 7.45 -7.93 -9.60
N GLN A 64 6.45 -8.78 -9.76
CA GLN A 64 5.09 -8.32 -10.02
C GLN A 64 4.51 -7.71 -8.75
N GLU A 65 3.92 -6.53 -8.87
CA GLU A 65 3.25 -5.84 -7.75
C GLU A 65 1.94 -5.22 -8.20
N TRP A 66 0.96 -5.24 -7.31
CA TRP A 66 -0.23 -4.44 -7.45
C TRP A 66 0.06 -3.03 -6.94
N LYS A 67 -0.15 -2.02 -7.79
CA LYS A 67 -0.42 -0.67 -7.30
C LYS A 67 -1.89 -0.60 -6.92
N VAL A 68 -2.18 -0.32 -5.66
CA VAL A 68 -3.55 -0.12 -5.15
C VAL A 68 -3.72 1.33 -4.75
N GLU A 69 -4.83 1.95 -5.15
CA GLU A 69 -5.15 3.35 -4.87
C GLU A 69 -6.57 3.49 -4.33
N LEU A 70 -6.75 4.28 -3.28
CA LEU A 70 -8.03 4.52 -2.64
C LEU A 70 -8.04 5.87 -1.91
N VAL A 71 -9.21 6.36 -1.54
CA VAL A 71 -9.34 7.57 -0.75
C VAL A 71 -9.50 7.28 0.74
N VAL A 72 -9.12 8.23 1.57
CA VAL A 72 -9.16 8.15 3.03
C VAL A 72 -9.60 9.50 3.60
N ALA A 73 -10.48 9.48 4.59
CA ALA A 73 -10.85 10.67 5.35
C ALA A 73 -9.66 11.25 6.13
N ASP A 74 -9.68 12.55 6.40
CA ASP A 74 -8.53 13.28 6.94
C ASP A 74 -8.14 12.79 8.34
N GLU A 75 -9.14 12.48 9.15
CA GLU A 75 -9.01 11.96 10.49
C GLU A 75 -8.53 10.50 10.55
N LEU A 76 -8.65 9.75 9.45
CA LEU A 76 -8.30 8.33 9.38
C LEU A 76 -6.96 8.06 8.69
N ILE A 77 -6.35 9.03 8.00
CA ILE A 77 -5.15 8.75 7.20
C ILE A 77 -4.00 8.14 8.00
N ARG A 78 -3.80 8.56 9.25
CA ARG A 78 -2.74 8.04 10.12
C ARG A 78 -2.98 6.59 10.53
N SER A 79 -4.20 6.25 10.94
CA SER A 79 -4.55 4.87 11.33
C SER A 79 -4.52 3.93 10.13
N VAL A 80 -4.99 4.40 8.97
CA VAL A 80 -4.96 3.61 7.73
C VAL A 80 -3.53 3.34 7.26
N VAL A 81 -2.64 4.33 7.28
CA VAL A 81 -1.22 4.10 6.93
C VAL A 81 -0.53 3.17 7.95
N MET A 82 -0.91 3.23 9.23
CA MET A 82 -0.42 2.28 10.23
C MET A 82 -0.88 0.85 9.94
N ALA A 83 -2.15 0.65 9.60
CA ALA A 83 -2.71 -0.64 9.22
C ALA A 83 -2.04 -1.20 7.95
N LEU A 84 -1.80 -0.34 6.95
CA LEU A 84 -0.99 -0.70 5.77
C LEU A 84 0.38 -1.23 6.22
N LYS A 85 1.14 -0.47 7.01
CA LYS A 85 2.49 -0.86 7.44
C LYS A 85 2.53 -2.17 8.22
N GLN A 86 1.56 -2.40 9.11
CA GLN A 86 1.51 -3.59 9.96
C GLN A 86 1.10 -4.85 9.20
N SER A 87 0.27 -4.72 8.16
CA SER A 87 -0.21 -5.84 7.35
C SER A 87 0.68 -6.15 6.14
N HIS A 88 1.59 -5.25 5.79
CA HIS A 88 2.45 -5.41 4.62
C HIS A 88 3.54 -6.45 4.86
N PRO A 89 3.86 -7.32 3.87
CA PRO A 89 4.95 -8.30 4.01
C PRO A 89 6.34 -7.68 4.03
N TYR A 90 6.51 -6.50 3.42
CA TYR A 90 7.80 -5.81 3.39
C TYR A 90 8.05 -5.01 4.66
N GLU A 91 9.28 -5.07 5.17
CA GLU A 91 9.74 -4.27 6.32
C GLU A 91 9.48 -2.77 6.13
N THR A 92 9.76 -2.26 4.92
CA THR A 92 9.50 -0.87 4.55
C THR A 92 8.64 -0.82 3.28
N PRO A 93 7.30 -0.75 3.40
CA PRO A 93 6.42 -0.62 2.25
C PRO A 93 6.57 0.75 1.57
N ALA A 94 6.59 0.75 0.24
CA ALA A 94 6.46 1.97 -0.54
C ALA A 94 4.98 2.39 -0.63
N TYR A 95 4.70 3.65 -0.32
CA TYR A 95 3.35 4.22 -0.40
C TYR A 95 3.41 5.73 -0.62
N GLU A 96 2.30 6.29 -1.10
CA GLU A 96 2.10 7.71 -1.35
C GLU A 96 0.86 8.20 -0.62
N VAL A 97 0.92 9.42 -0.09
CA VAL A 97 -0.22 10.09 0.53
C VAL A 97 -0.37 11.46 -0.12
N TRP A 98 -1.42 11.62 -0.93
CA TRP A 98 -1.71 12.87 -1.62
C TRP A 98 -2.91 13.54 -0.97
N ARG A 99 -2.77 14.79 -0.53
CA ARG A 99 -3.93 15.59 -0.13
C ARG A 99 -4.75 15.89 -1.38
N LEU A 100 -6.05 15.63 -1.31
CA LEU A 100 -7.01 15.95 -2.35
C LEU A 100 -7.71 17.27 -2.00
N GLU A 101 -7.88 18.10 -3.02
CA GLU A 101 -8.66 19.32 -2.96
C GLU A 101 -10.18 19.00 -2.97
N ASP A 102 -11.00 19.94 -2.51
CA ASP A 102 -12.43 19.77 -2.25
C ASP A 102 -13.36 20.70 -3.09
N PHE A 103 -12.85 21.23 -4.21
CA PHE A 103 -13.55 22.17 -5.10
C PHE A 103 -14.29 21.52 -6.28
#